data_AF-A0A1F7ZNH6-F1
#
_entry.id   AF-A0A1F7ZNH6-F1
#
_cell.length_a   1.000
_cell.length_b   1.000
_cell.length_c   1.000
_cell.angle_alpha   90.00
_cell.angle_beta   90.00
_cell.angle_gamma   90.00
#
_symmetry.space_group_name_H-M   'P 1'
#
loop_
_entity.id
_entity.type
_entity.pdbx_description
1 polymer ?
#
loop_
_entity_poly.entity_id
_entity_poly.type
_entity_poly.pdbx_seq_one_letter_code
_entity_poly.pdbx_strand_id
1 'polypeptide(L)'
;MAAAVQAIDEVSDTLRMYKEERELQQTHQVESTGNNDCRVFLVIAGLDTLTEGVVRGSSTVRGTAILSNLLRTLTQLSQMHSSYLSVMLVNTSGLGTLTSDTQTAPGQMQQGRNPGNNPLTSRENGIYSIFHASEKLFPSLLMRTLEQGIDTHLLLSTVKSAHVVEVIKDRVGNGVGRWCIWDKQIN
;
A
#
# COMPACT_ATOMS: atom_id res chain seq x y z
N MET A 1 14.91 -4.24 10.10
CA MET A 1 13.99 -3.15 10.48
C MET A 1 14.72 -1.90 10.96
N ALA A 2 15.64 -2.00 11.94
CA ALA A 2 16.41 -0.84 12.42
C ALA A 2 17.10 -0.05 11.29
N ALA A 3 17.76 -0.75 10.35
CA ALA A 3 18.39 -0.11 9.19
C ALA A 3 17.40 0.64 8.28
N ALA A 4 16.16 0.16 8.14
CA ALA A 4 15.16 0.83 7.31
C ALA A 4 14.59 2.08 8.01
N VAL A 5 14.43 2.02 9.34
CA VAL A 5 14.06 3.20 10.13
C VAL A 5 15.15 4.26 10.03
N GLN A 6 16.42 3.87 10.22
CA GLN A 6 17.56 4.78 10.08
C GLN A 6 17.66 5.39 8.68
N ALA A 7 17.45 4.60 7.62
CA ALA A 7 17.45 5.12 6.26
C ALA A 7 16.31 6.13 6.02
N ILE A 8 15.14 5.92 6.62
CA ILE A 8 14.02 6.86 6.54
C ILE A 8 14.34 8.14 7.32
N ASP A 9 15.01 8.04 8.46
CA ASP A 9 15.47 9.19 9.24
C ASP A 9 16.52 10.00 8.46
N GLU A 10 17.50 9.34 7.82
CA GLU A 10 18.49 10.01 6.96
C GLU A 10 17.85 10.71 5.75
N VAL A 11 16.86 10.08 5.11
CA VAL A 11 16.10 10.69 4.00
C VAL A 11 15.31 11.90 4.52
N SER A 12 14.68 11.79 5.69
CA SER A 12 13.95 12.88 6.34
C SER A 12 14.87 14.07 6.62
N ASP A 13 16.07 13.82 7.14
CA ASP A 13 17.05 14.88 7.41
C ASP A 13 17.59 15.51 6.13
N THR A 14 17.82 14.71 5.07
CA THR A 14 18.22 15.21 3.76
C THR A 14 17.13 16.10 3.14
N LEU A 15 15.86 15.70 3.25
CA LEU A 15 14.71 16.50 2.79
C LEU A 15 14.61 17.82 3.55
N ARG A 16 14.87 17.81 4.85
CA ARG A 16 14.91 19.00 5.68
C ARG A 16 16.03 19.96 5.26
N MET A 17 17.25 19.45 5.08
CA MET A 17 18.37 20.26 4.59
C MET A 17 18.07 20.89 3.24
N TYR A 18 17.50 20.13 2.31
CA TYR A 18 17.13 20.64 0.99
C TYR A 18 16.09 21.76 1.06
N LYS A 19 15.17 21.69 2.03
CA LYS A 19 14.21 22.75 2.30
C LYS A 19 14.88 24.01 2.86
N GLU A 20 15.76 23.86 3.84
CA GLU A 20 16.47 24.99 4.46
C GLU A 20 17.35 25.73 3.44
N GLU A 21 18.08 25.00 2.60
CA GLU A 21 18.88 25.58 1.50
C GLU A 21 18.02 26.36 0.50
N ARG A 22 16.81 25.88 0.21
CA ARG A 22 15.84 26.58 -0.66
C ARG A 22 15.36 27.89 -0.06
N GLU A 23 14.97 27.88 1.22
CA GLU A 23 14.47 29.08 1.91
C GLU A 23 15.58 30.16 1.98
N LEU A 24 16.83 29.75 2.19
CA LEU A 24 18.00 30.64 2.16
C LEU A 24 18.26 31.22 0.76
N GLN A 25 18.18 30.40 -0.30
CA GLN A 25 18.40 30.86 -1.69
C GLN A 25 17.28 31.76 -2.21
N GLN A 26 16.02 31.50 -1.83
CA GLN A 26 14.88 32.35 -2.20
C GLN A 26 14.95 33.75 -1.58
N THR A 27 15.57 33.90 -0.41
CA THR A 27 15.76 35.21 0.22
C THR A 27 16.77 36.09 -0.56
N HIS A 28 17.61 35.48 -1.42
CA HIS A 28 18.68 36.17 -2.16
C HIS A 28 18.41 36.37 -3.67
N GLN A 29 17.36 35.78 -4.26
CA GLN A 29 17.03 35.94 -5.68
C GLN A 29 15.61 36.48 -5.89
N VAL A 30 15.51 37.79 -6.12
CA VAL A 30 14.26 38.47 -6.55
C VAL A 30 14.04 38.37 -8.08
N GLU A 31 15.01 37.88 -8.86
CA GLU A 31 14.86 37.81 -10.33
C GLU A 31 15.39 36.49 -10.90
N SER A 32 14.55 35.46 -10.88
CA SER A 32 14.68 34.31 -11.79
C SER A 32 13.33 33.63 -11.92
N THR A 33 12.63 33.93 -13.01
CA THR A 33 11.45 33.25 -13.51
C THR A 33 11.82 31.85 -14.00
N GLY A 34 11.99 30.92 -13.07
CA GLY A 34 12.22 29.51 -13.34
C GLY A 34 11.47 28.66 -12.33
N ASN A 35 10.24 28.29 -12.68
CA ASN A 35 9.37 27.41 -11.90
C ASN A 35 9.97 26.00 -11.80
N ASN A 36 10.99 25.82 -10.96
CA ASN A 36 11.56 24.51 -10.63
C ASN A 36 10.94 24.00 -9.32
N ASP A 37 9.66 23.64 -9.43
CA ASP A 37 8.96 22.77 -8.48
C ASP A 37 9.65 21.39 -8.49
N CYS A 38 10.73 21.23 -7.73
CA CYS A 38 11.34 19.92 -7.54
C CYS A 38 10.38 19.10 -6.69
N ARG A 39 9.76 18.10 -7.33
CA ARG A 39 8.89 17.13 -6.66
C ARG A 39 9.71 15.89 -6.38
N VAL A 40 9.88 15.57 -5.11
CA VAL A 40 10.51 14.34 -4.65
C VAL A 40 9.44 13.24 -4.58
N PHE A 41 9.71 12.13 -5.26
CA PHE A 41 8.88 10.93 -5.19
C PHE A 41 9.67 9.82 -4.49
N LEU A 42 9.30 9.52 -3.25
CA LEU A 42 9.95 8.52 -2.42
C LEU A 42 9.24 7.17 -2.56
N VAL A 43 9.93 6.20 -3.15
CA VAL A 43 9.43 4.82 -3.28
C VAL A 43 10.10 3.93 -2.24
N ILE A 44 9.31 3.27 -1.41
CA ILE A 44 9.79 2.32 -0.40
C ILE A 44 9.19 0.96 -0.72
N ALA A 45 10.04 0.03 -1.15
CA ALA A 45 9.63 -1.34 -1.47
C ALA A 45 10.04 -2.33 -0.36
N GLY A 46 9.22 -3.35 -0.14
CA GLY A 46 9.56 -4.49 0.72
C GLY A 46 9.46 -4.23 2.23
N LEU A 47 8.75 -3.17 2.63
CA LEU A 47 8.48 -2.89 4.04
C LEU A 47 7.68 -4.02 4.70
N ASP A 48 6.75 -4.62 3.96
CA ASP A 48 5.99 -5.81 4.34
C ASP A 48 6.89 -7.02 4.60
N THR A 49 7.83 -7.33 3.70
CA THR A 49 8.79 -8.44 3.89
C THR A 49 9.72 -8.20 5.07
N LEU A 50 10.20 -6.96 5.25
CA LEU A 50 11.02 -6.59 6.42
C LEU A 50 10.24 -6.76 7.73
N THR A 51 8.97 -6.36 7.75
CA THR A 51 8.12 -6.48 8.93
C THR A 51 7.78 -7.94 9.23
N GLU A 52 7.51 -8.74 8.22
CA GLU A 52 7.32 -10.18 8.33
C GLU A 52 8.56 -10.86 8.93
N GLY A 53 9.76 -10.44 8.54
CA GLY A 53 11.02 -10.88 9.15
C GLY A 53 11.09 -10.61 10.66
N VAL A 54 10.61 -9.45 11.12
CA VAL A 54 10.52 -9.11 12.54
C VAL A 54 9.48 -9.97 13.26
N VAL A 55 8.34 -10.23 12.63
CA VAL A 55 7.30 -11.09 13.21
C VAL A 55 7.83 -12.51 13.40
N ARG A 56 8.51 -13.06 12.40
CA ARG A 56 9.12 -14.40 12.46
C ARG A 56 10.23 -14.49 13.52
N GLY A 57 11.03 -13.44 13.69
CA GLY A 57 12.13 -13.41 14.66
C GLY A 57 11.75 -12.92 16.06
N SER A 58 10.54 -12.39 16.27
CA SER A 58 10.13 -11.80 17.54
C SER A 58 8.65 -12.08 17.83
N SER A 59 7.75 -11.18 17.46
CA SER A 59 6.31 -11.38 17.66
C SER A 59 5.49 -10.52 16.72
N THR A 60 4.27 -10.96 16.43
CA THR A 60 3.30 -10.20 15.62
C THR A 60 3.04 -8.82 16.22
N VAL A 61 2.92 -8.72 17.54
CA VAL A 61 2.69 -7.45 18.26
C VAL A 61 3.84 -6.49 18.03
N ARG A 62 5.09 -6.95 18.17
CA ARG A 62 6.27 -6.10 17.97
C ARG A 62 6.41 -5.64 16.53
N GLY A 63 6.25 -6.56 15.57
CA GLY A 63 6.29 -6.21 14.14
C GLY A 63 5.23 -5.17 13.79
N THR A 64 4.01 -5.36 14.28
CA THR A 64 2.89 -4.43 14.10
C THR A 64 3.16 -3.06 14.70
N ALA A 65 3.70 -2.99 15.91
CA ALA A 65 4.02 -1.72 16.57
C ALA A 65 5.08 -0.92 15.81
N ILE A 66 6.14 -1.60 15.33
CA ILE A 66 7.20 -0.95 14.56
C ILE A 66 6.65 -0.44 13.22
N LEU A 67 5.86 -1.26 12.52
CA LEU A 67 5.23 -0.87 11.26
C LEU A 67 4.27 0.31 11.44
N SER A 68 3.44 0.30 12.49
CA SER A 68 2.51 1.39 12.80
C SER A 68 3.27 2.71 13.04
N ASN A 69 4.35 2.67 13.83
CA ASN A 69 5.18 3.85 14.05
C ASN A 69 5.82 4.34 12.75
N LEU A 70 6.31 3.44 11.91
CA LEU A 70 6.93 3.83 10.64
C LEU A 70 5.93 4.49 9.69
N LEU A 71 4.74 3.89 9.53
CA LEU A 71 3.67 4.47 8.71
C LEU A 71 3.26 5.83 9.24
N ARG A 72 3.19 6.00 10.56
CA ARG A 72 2.94 7.31 11.18
C ARG A 72 4.01 8.33 10.80
N THR A 73 5.30 7.99 10.91
CA THR A 73 6.40 8.88 10.53
C THR A 73 6.33 9.27 9.05
N LEU A 74 6.11 8.30 8.16
CA LEU A 74 6.01 8.55 6.72
C LEU A 74 4.80 9.44 6.37
N THR A 75 3.64 9.19 6.99
CA THR A 75 2.45 10.02 6.81
C THR A 75 2.70 11.45 7.31
N GLN A 76 3.34 11.61 8.47
CA GLN A 76 3.71 12.93 8.99
C GLN A 76 4.68 13.66 8.07
N LEU A 77 5.70 12.97 7.55
CA LEU A 77 6.67 13.54 6.62
C LEU A 77 6.00 13.96 5.30
N SER A 78 5.16 13.10 4.73
CA SER A 78 4.40 13.40 3.51
C SER A 78 3.44 14.57 3.71
N GLN A 79 2.81 14.71 4.88
CA GLN A 79 1.92 15.83 5.17
C GLN A 79 2.70 17.14 5.37
N MET A 80 3.81 17.09 6.12
CA MET A 80 4.68 18.24 6.38
C MET A 80 5.27 18.82 5.10
N HIS A 81 5.51 17.96 4.10
CA HIS A 81 6.11 18.34 2.82
C HIS A 81 5.16 18.11 1.64
N SER A 82 3.85 18.19 1.87
CA SER A 82 2.80 17.86 0.88
C SER A 82 2.88 18.66 -0.44
N SER A 83 3.55 19.82 -0.45
CA SER A 83 3.78 20.61 -1.66
C SER A 83 4.81 20.01 -2.62
N TYR A 84 5.73 19.16 -2.13
CA TYR A 84 6.83 18.65 -2.94
C TYR A 84 7.23 17.19 -2.68
N LEU A 85 6.73 16.53 -1.64
CA LEU A 85 7.01 15.13 -1.33
C LEU A 85 5.78 14.26 -1.54
N SER A 86 5.93 13.20 -2.32
CA SER A 86 4.97 12.11 -2.41
C SER A 86 5.65 10.80 -2.07
N VAL A 87 4.97 9.97 -1.27
CA VAL A 87 5.51 8.69 -0.78
C VAL A 87 4.66 7.54 -1.33
N MET A 88 5.30 6.55 -1.95
CA MET A 88 4.66 5.32 -2.41
C MET A 88 5.28 4.11 -1.70
N LEU A 89 4.43 3.30 -1.07
CA LEU A 89 4.81 2.04 -0.46
C LEU A 89 4.48 0.90 -1.42
N VAL A 90 5.48 0.07 -1.73
CA VAL A 90 5.35 -1.07 -2.63
C VAL A 90 5.52 -2.35 -1.82
N ASN A 91 4.42 -3.06 -1.62
CA ASN A 91 4.46 -4.39 -1.02
C ASN A 91 5.07 -5.38 -2.02
N THR A 92 6.02 -6.18 -1.56
CA THR A 92 6.67 -7.24 -2.37
C THR A 92 6.14 -8.63 -2.06
N SER A 93 5.43 -8.78 -0.95
CA SER A 93 4.67 -9.97 -0.58
C SER A 93 3.25 -9.88 -1.18
N GLY A 94 2.75 -10.98 -1.76
CA GLY A 94 1.37 -11.05 -2.24
C GLY A 94 0.34 -10.87 -1.11
N LEU A 95 -0.86 -10.37 -1.43
CA LEU A 95 -1.90 -9.99 -0.46
C LEU A 95 -2.70 -11.15 0.17
N GLY A 96 -2.13 -12.36 0.24
CA GLY A 96 -2.83 -13.56 0.70
C GLY A 96 -3.30 -14.44 -0.46
N THR A 97 -3.83 -15.62 -0.12
CA THR A 97 -3.81 -16.85 -0.92
C THR A 97 -4.17 -16.67 -2.39
N LEU A 98 -3.18 -16.80 -3.28
CA LEU A 98 -3.44 -17.37 -4.59
C LEU A 98 -3.92 -18.81 -4.38
N THR A 99 -5.20 -19.03 -4.08
CA THR A 99 -5.85 -20.24 -4.56
C THR A 99 -6.11 -20.02 -6.04
N SER A 100 -5.02 -20.05 -6.83
CA SER A 100 -5.15 -20.36 -8.23
C SER A 100 -5.72 -21.78 -8.30
N ASP A 101 -6.94 -21.88 -8.81
CA ASP A 101 -7.63 -23.13 -9.12
C ASP A 101 -6.68 -24.17 -9.73
N THR A 102 -6.64 -25.38 -9.16
CA THR A 102 -6.83 -26.68 -9.84
C THR A 102 -6.39 -27.84 -8.96
N GLN A 103 -7.33 -28.38 -8.18
CA GLN A 103 -7.50 -29.82 -8.03
C GLN A 103 -8.94 -30.07 -7.57
N THR A 104 -9.86 -30.07 -8.54
CA THR A 104 -11.07 -30.88 -8.41
C THR A 104 -10.62 -32.32 -8.26
N ALA A 105 -10.50 -32.80 -7.03
CA ALA A 105 -10.51 -34.23 -6.75
C ALA A 105 -11.93 -34.74 -7.08
N PRO A 106 -12.08 -35.70 -8.01
CA PRO A 106 -13.39 -36.27 -8.28
C PRO A 106 -13.71 -37.25 -7.15
N GLY A 107 -14.63 -36.84 -6.27
CA GLY A 107 -15.29 -37.76 -5.34
C GLY A 107 -15.32 -37.26 -3.91
N GLN A 108 -16.45 -36.66 -3.51
CA GLN A 108 -17.39 -37.33 -2.61
C GLN A 108 -18.64 -36.46 -2.43
N MET A 109 -19.80 -37.07 -2.64
CA MET A 109 -21.10 -36.50 -2.35
C MET A 109 -21.21 -36.15 -0.86
N GLN A 110 -21.56 -34.91 -0.54
CA GLN A 110 -22.33 -34.63 0.67
C GLN A 110 -23.53 -33.76 0.32
N GLN A 111 -24.69 -34.43 0.37
CA GLN A 111 -26.01 -33.83 0.39
C GLN A 111 -26.16 -32.99 1.66
N GLY A 112 -26.63 -31.76 1.49
CA GLY A 112 -27.05 -30.87 2.57
C GLY A 112 -27.83 -29.68 2.01
N ARG A 113 -29.03 -29.94 1.48
CA ARG A 113 -29.99 -28.89 1.11
C ARG A 113 -30.39 -28.11 2.36
N ASN A 114 -30.04 -26.83 2.42
CA ASN A 114 -30.74 -25.82 3.21
C ASN A 114 -30.93 -24.57 2.32
N PRO A 115 -32.15 -24.30 1.81
CA PRO A 115 -32.45 -23.06 1.11
C PRO A 115 -32.99 -22.05 2.13
N GLY A 116 -32.12 -21.18 2.66
CA GLY A 116 -32.55 -20.21 3.65
C GLY A 116 -31.43 -19.49 4.36
N ASN A 117 -30.52 -18.83 3.63
CA ASN A 117 -29.76 -17.72 4.17
C ASN A 117 -29.33 -16.79 3.03
N ASN A 118 -29.90 -15.59 3.04
CA ASN A 118 -29.49 -14.48 2.18
C ASN A 118 -27.97 -14.27 2.27
N PRO A 119 -27.22 -14.17 1.17
CA PRO A 119 -25.78 -13.87 1.21
C PRO A 119 -25.46 -12.41 1.59
N LEU A 120 -26.46 -11.61 1.95
CA LEU A 120 -26.33 -10.15 2.08
C LEU A 120 -25.90 -9.67 3.47
N THR A 121 -25.73 -10.54 4.48
CA THR A 121 -25.54 -10.10 5.88
C THR A 121 -24.19 -10.47 6.52
N SER A 122 -23.24 -11.05 5.78
CA SER A 122 -21.90 -11.37 6.32
C SER A 122 -20.76 -10.87 5.44
N ARG A 123 -20.92 -9.72 4.77
CA ARG A 123 -19.78 -9.01 4.18
C ARG A 123 -19.02 -8.31 5.31
N GLU A 124 -18.34 -9.10 6.14
CA GLU A 124 -17.50 -8.61 7.22
C GLU A 124 -16.54 -7.54 6.71
N ASN A 125 -16.53 -6.37 7.36
CA ASN A 125 -15.71 -5.18 7.10
C ASN A 125 -14.30 -5.52 6.56
N GLY A 126 -14.16 -5.61 5.24
CA GLY A 126 -12.93 -6.03 4.58
C GLY A 126 -12.85 -5.40 3.21
N ILE A 127 -11.62 -5.23 2.73
CA ILE A 127 -11.36 -4.76 1.37
C ILE A 127 -11.41 -5.97 0.43
N TYR A 128 -12.06 -5.80 -0.71
CA TYR A 128 -12.22 -6.83 -1.75
C TYR A 128 -11.86 -6.23 -3.09
N SER A 129 -11.28 -7.04 -3.98
CA SER A 129 -11.11 -6.69 -5.39
C SER A 129 -12.42 -6.89 -6.14
N ILE A 130 -12.74 -6.02 -7.11
CA ILE A 130 -13.87 -6.25 -8.03
C ILE A 130 -13.65 -7.46 -8.96
N PHE A 131 -12.38 -7.86 -9.17
CA PHE A 131 -12.00 -9.00 -10.01
C PHE A 131 -11.92 -10.31 -9.21
N HIS A 132 -11.74 -10.21 -7.89
CA HIS A 132 -11.62 -11.35 -6.96
C HIS A 132 -12.47 -11.11 -5.71
N ALA A 133 -13.79 -10.99 -5.90
CA ALA A 133 -14.74 -10.62 -4.83
C ALA A 133 -14.95 -11.72 -3.77
N SER A 134 -14.48 -12.94 -4.03
CA SER A 134 -14.58 -14.08 -3.11
C SER A 134 -13.54 -14.03 -1.98
N GLU A 135 -12.45 -13.29 -2.15
CA GLU A 135 -11.32 -13.29 -1.21
C GLU A 135 -11.15 -11.93 -0.54
N LYS A 136 -11.03 -11.97 0.79
CA LYS A 136 -10.76 -10.78 1.59
C LYS A 136 -9.29 -10.39 1.45
N LEU A 137 -9.04 -9.17 0.98
CA LEU A 137 -7.71 -8.58 0.99
C LEU A 137 -7.32 -8.21 2.44
N PHE A 138 -6.03 -8.28 2.73
CA PHE A 138 -5.45 -7.94 4.03
C PHE A 138 -5.95 -8.81 5.22
N PRO A 139 -5.85 -10.15 5.15
CA PRO A 139 -6.32 -11.03 6.22
C PRO A 139 -5.48 -10.93 7.51
N SER A 140 -4.20 -10.56 7.40
CA SER A 140 -3.28 -10.51 8.55
C SER A 140 -3.32 -9.19 9.32
N LEU A 141 -2.96 -9.21 10.61
CA LEU A 141 -2.87 -8.00 11.44
C LEU A 141 -1.93 -6.95 10.83
N LEU A 142 -0.77 -7.38 10.31
CA LEU A 142 0.19 -6.50 9.63
C LEU A 142 -0.43 -5.79 8.42
N MET A 143 -1.14 -6.56 7.60
CA MET A 143 -1.81 -6.05 6.42
C MET A 143 -2.94 -5.07 6.79
N ARG A 144 -3.68 -5.32 7.88
CA ARG A 144 -4.63 -4.33 8.43
C ARG A 144 -3.94 -3.08 8.98
N THR A 145 -2.73 -3.18 9.51
CA THR A 145 -1.96 -2.00 9.92
C THR A 145 -1.55 -1.15 8.71
N LEU A 146 -1.11 -1.79 7.61
CA LEU A 146 -0.89 -1.12 6.32
C LEU A 146 -2.17 -0.47 5.79
N GLU A 147 -3.28 -1.19 5.87
CA GLU A 147 -4.60 -0.68 5.48
C GLU A 147 -4.89 0.63 6.22
N GLN A 148 -4.79 0.67 7.54
CA GLN A 148 -5.15 1.86 8.32
C GLN A 148 -4.16 3.03 8.13
N GLY A 149 -2.88 2.75 7.91
CA GLY A 149 -1.83 3.77 7.83
C GLY A 149 -1.70 4.49 6.48
N ILE A 150 -2.37 4.01 5.43
CA ILE A 150 -2.21 4.50 4.05
C ILE A 150 -3.54 5.03 3.50
N ASP A 151 -3.49 6.15 2.79
CA ASP A 151 -4.71 6.80 2.27
C ASP A 151 -5.27 6.14 1.02
N THR A 152 -4.41 5.70 0.11
CA THR A 152 -4.79 5.07 -1.16
C THR A 152 -4.06 3.75 -1.34
N HIS A 153 -4.80 2.69 -1.67
CA HIS A 153 -4.22 1.39 -2.00
C HIS A 153 -4.53 1.04 -3.44
N LEU A 154 -3.46 0.75 -4.19
CA LEU A 154 -3.53 0.24 -5.54
C LEU A 154 -3.23 -1.26 -5.51
N LEU A 155 -4.11 -2.05 -6.10
CA LEU A 155 -3.94 -3.47 -6.29
C LEU A 155 -3.48 -3.73 -7.71
N LEU A 156 -2.31 -4.35 -7.86
CA LEU A 156 -1.89 -4.93 -9.13
C LEU A 156 -2.31 -6.41 -9.14
N SER A 157 -3.10 -6.80 -10.14
CA SER A 157 -3.56 -8.18 -10.32
C SER A 157 -3.40 -8.64 -11.77
N THR A 158 -3.50 -9.95 -12.00
CA THR A 158 -3.54 -10.52 -13.35
C THR A 158 -4.95 -11.06 -13.60
N VAL A 159 -5.67 -10.50 -14.57
CA VAL A 159 -7.04 -10.87 -14.93
C VAL A 159 -7.04 -11.31 -16.37
N LYS A 160 -7.35 -12.60 -16.63
CA LYS A 160 -7.37 -13.18 -18.00
C LYS A 160 -6.11 -12.82 -18.81
N SER A 161 -4.95 -12.96 -18.19
CA SER A 161 -3.61 -12.65 -18.75
C SER A 161 -3.27 -11.18 -18.97
N ALA A 162 -4.15 -10.23 -18.60
CA ALA A 162 -3.84 -8.81 -18.56
C ALA A 162 -3.43 -8.38 -17.15
N HIS A 163 -2.46 -7.47 -17.04
CA HIS A 163 -2.16 -6.80 -15.77
C HIS A 163 -3.17 -5.67 -15.56
N VAL A 164 -3.81 -5.64 -14.40
CA VAL A 164 -4.82 -4.64 -14.06
C VAL A 164 -4.42 -3.95 -12.76
N VAL A 165 -4.47 -2.63 -12.77
CA VAL A 165 -4.35 -1.80 -11.57
C VAL A 165 -5.75 -1.39 -11.14
N GLU A 166 -6.09 -1.67 -9.89
CA GLU A 166 -7.38 -1.34 -9.27
C GLU A 166 -7.17 -0.45 -8.04
N VAL A 167 -8.00 0.58 -7.87
CA VAL A 167 -8.06 1.36 -6.63
C VAL A 167 -8.97 0.64 -5.64
N ILE A 168 -8.36 -0.04 -4.67
CA ILE A 168 -9.10 -0.83 -3.65
C ILE A 168 -9.37 -0.03 -2.37
N LYS A 169 -8.63 1.07 -2.16
CA LYS A 169 -8.88 2.04 -1.10
C LYS A 169 -8.56 3.44 -1.63
N ASP A 170 -9.42 4.39 -1.28
CA ASP A 170 -9.18 5.83 -1.41
C ASP A 170 -9.83 6.49 -0.19
N ARG A 171 -9.05 7.22 0.60
CA ARG A 171 -9.51 7.94 1.81
C ARG A 171 -10.69 8.88 1.52
N VAL A 172 -10.72 9.52 0.36
CA VAL A 172 -11.79 10.46 -0.04
C VAL A 172 -12.98 9.69 -0.66
N GLY A 173 -12.75 8.46 -1.12
CA GLY A 173 -13.78 7.52 -1.59
C GLY A 173 -14.18 7.67 -3.06
N ASN A 174 -13.69 8.69 -3.78
CA ASN A 174 -14.08 8.99 -5.16
C ASN A 174 -13.41 8.07 -6.20
N GLY A 175 -12.31 7.43 -5.82
CA GLY A 175 -11.49 6.58 -6.66
C GLY A 175 -11.77 5.07 -6.55
N VAL A 176 -12.43 4.61 -5.48
CA VAL A 176 -12.59 3.17 -5.22
C VAL A 176 -13.33 2.46 -6.35
N GLY A 177 -12.79 1.32 -6.80
CA GLY A 177 -13.35 0.52 -7.90
C GLY A 177 -12.98 1.02 -9.30
N ARG A 178 -12.26 2.15 -9.43
CA ARG A 178 -11.63 2.52 -10.71
C ARG A 178 -10.47 1.58 -11.00
N TRP A 179 -10.29 1.24 -12.26
CA TRP A 179 -9.23 0.34 -12.70
C TRP A 179 -8.76 0.70 -14.12
N CYS A 180 -7.54 0.29 -14.46
CA CYS A 180 -7.00 0.37 -15.80
C CYS A 180 -6.16 -0.87 -16.11
N ILE A 181 -6.00 -1.17 -17.41
CA ILE A 181 -5.04 -2.16 -17.88
C ILE A 181 -3.65 -1.53 -17.85
N TRP A 182 -2.72 -2.21 -17.19
CA TRP A 182 -1.31 -1.87 -17.28
C TRP A 182 -0.75 -2.38 -18.60
N ASP A 183 -0.82 -1.53 -19.62
CA ASP A 183 -0.18 -1.81 -20.91
C ASP A 183 1.32 -1.48 -20.83
N LYS A 184 2.16 -2.42 -21.26
CA LYS A 184 3.62 -2.24 -21.31
C LYS A 184 4.06 -1.43 -22.54
N GLN A 185 3.16 -1.04 -23.44
CA GLN A 185 3.48 -0.15 -24.55
C GLN A 185 3.69 1.29 -24.06
N ILE A 186 4.87 1.54 -23.50
CA ILE A 186 5.47 2.87 -23.50
C ILE A 186 6.10 3.02 -24.89
N ASN A 187 5.42 3.73 -25.80
CA ASN A 187 6.02 4.20 -27.05
C ASN A 187 7.00 5.34 -26.78
#